data_AF-A0A817Q4R4-F1
#
_entry.id   AF-A0A817Q4R4-F1
#
_cell.length_a   1.000
_cell.length_b   1.000
_cell.length_c   1.000
_cell.angle_alpha   90.00
_cell.angle_beta   90.00
_cell.angle_gamma   90.00
#
_symmetry.space_group_name_H-M   'P 1'
#
loop_
_entity.id
_entity.type
_entity.pdbx_description
1 polymer ?
#
loop_
_entity_poly.entity_id
_entity_poly.type
_entity_poly.pdbx_seq_one_letter_code
_entity_poly.pdbx_strand_id
1 'polypeptide(L)' 'MNDFSILDLNTDDVEQLKSFNICTMQDLLGRFLIHDTAEEYYSFLIKSFQLSEKTALAITKLFHQWTKYNIDATIDNNKY' A
#
# COMPACT_ATOMS: atom_id res chain seq x y z
N MET A 1 7.23 9.87 -15.70
CA MET A 1 6.69 10.06 -14.34
C MET A 1 6.88 8.74 -13.62
N ASN A 2 7.40 8.72 -12.38
CA ASN A 2 7.57 7.46 -11.65
C ASN A 2 6.31 7.26 -10.81
N ASP A 3 5.50 6.25 -11.14
CA ASP A 3 4.14 6.06 -10.61
C ASP A 3 4.10 5.72 -9.09
N PHE A 4 5.26 5.55 -8.48
CA PHE A 4 5.47 5.30 -7.04
C PHE A 4 6.16 6.45 -6.30
N SER A 5 6.16 7.68 -6.82
CA SER A 5 6.96 8.81 -6.30
C SER A 5 6.78 9.18 -4.82
N ILE A 6 5.75 8.66 -4.15
CA ILE A 6 5.47 8.86 -2.72
C ILE A 6 6.22 7.82 -1.85
N LEU A 7 6.69 6.74 -2.46
CA LEU A 7 7.42 5.66 -1.81
C LEU A 7 8.89 5.67 -2.26
N ASP A 8 9.79 5.59 -1.29
CA ASP A 8 11.22 5.37 -1.53
C ASP A 8 11.48 3.89 -1.85
N LEU A 9 11.06 3.46 -3.05
CA LEU A 9 11.25 2.10 -3.55
C LEU A 9 12.63 1.96 -4.21
N ASN A 10 13.33 0.87 -3.90
CA ASN A 10 14.50 0.48 -4.67
C ASN A 10 14.09 -0.15 -6.01
N THR A 11 15.04 -0.25 -6.94
CA THR A 11 14.79 -0.78 -8.29
C THR A 11 14.27 -2.22 -8.25
N ASP A 12 14.82 -3.06 -7.38
CA ASP A 12 14.44 -4.48 -7.28
C ASP A 12 12.97 -4.64 -6.88
N ASP A 13 12.52 -3.90 -5.86
CA ASP A 13 11.13 -3.89 -5.40
C ASP A 13 10.18 -3.38 -6.51
N VAL A 14 10.60 -2.38 -7.31
CA VAL A 14 9.82 -1.90 -8.46
C VAL A 14 9.71 -2.96 -9.55
N GLU A 15 10.78 -3.69 -9.83
CA GLU A 15 10.78 -4.79 -10.81
C GLU A 15 9.89 -5.95 -10.35
N GLN A 16 9.95 -6.31 -9.06
CA GLN A 16 9.07 -7.31 -8.46
C GLN A 16 7.60 -6.90 -8.66
N LEU A 17 7.22 -5.69 -8.26
CA LEU A 17 5.84 -5.19 -8.43
C LEU A 17 5.38 -5.26 -9.90
N LYS A 18 6.22 -4.82 -10.84
CA LYS A 18 5.91 -4.88 -12.28
C LYS A 18 5.73 -6.31 -12.78
N SER A 19 6.48 -7.28 -12.25
CA SER A 19 6.33 -8.70 -12.63
C SER A 19 4.95 -9.27 -12.25
N PHE A 20 4.29 -8.68 -11.25
CA PHE A 20 2.92 -8.99 -10.84
C PHE A 20 1.87 -8.04 -11.44
N ASN A 21 2.25 -7.26 -12.46
CA ASN A 21 1.40 -6.27 -13.11
C ASN A 21 0.88 -5.18 -12.15
N ILE A 22 1.68 -4.85 -11.12
CA ILE A 22 1.45 -3.73 -10.23
C ILE A 22 2.30 -2.57 -10.73
N CYS A 23 1.66 -1.65 -11.44
CA CYS A 23 2.34 -0.53 -12.10
C CYS A 23 2.09 0.80 -11.40
N THR A 24 1.04 0.90 -10.59
CA THR A 24 0.59 2.14 -9.98
C THR A 24 0.33 2.00 -8.48
N MET A 25 0.26 3.13 -7.77
CA MET A 25 -0.23 3.16 -6.39
C MET A 25 -1.68 2.70 -6.24
N GLN A 26 -2.51 2.86 -7.28
CA GLN A 26 -3.91 2.45 -7.26
C GLN A 26 -4.03 0.92 -7.29
N ASP A 27 -3.13 0.24 -8.02
CA ASP A 27 -3.06 -1.23 -8.02
C ASP A 27 -2.72 -1.75 -6.61
N LEU A 28 -1.73 -1.13 -5.95
CA LEU A 28 -1.35 -1.47 -4.58
C LEU A 28 -2.47 -1.19 -3.57
N LEU A 29 -3.18 -0.07 -3.71
CA LEU A 29 -4.34 0.26 -2.88
C LEU A 29 -5.49 -0.73 -3.09
N GLY A 30 -5.77 -1.12 -4.34
CA GLY A 30 -6.76 -2.13 -4.65
C GLY A 30 -6.46 -3.47 -3.97
N ARG A 31 -5.17 -3.86 -3.90
CA ARG A 31 -4.73 -5.02 -3.12
C ARG A 31 -4.88 -4.79 -1.62
N PHE A 32 -4.63 -3.60 -1.09
CA PHE A 32 -4.82 -3.32 0.33
C PHE A 32 -6.28 -3.48 0.77
N LEU A 33 -7.23 -2.96 -0.02
CA LEU A 33 -8.65 -2.94 0.34
C LEU A 33 -9.34 -4.31 0.36
N ILE A 34 -8.72 -5.34 -0.21
CA ILE A 34 -9.24 -6.72 -0.17
C ILE A 34 -8.71 -7.53 1.03
N HIS A 35 -7.77 -6.99 1.80
CA HIS A 35 -7.25 -7.65 3.02
C HIS A 35 -7.98 -7.09 4.25
N ASP A 36 -8.24 -7.95 5.24
CA ASP A 36 -8.99 -7.56 6.44
C ASP A 36 -8.14 -6.69 7.38
N THR A 37 -6.82 -6.88 7.37
CA THR A 37 -5.89 -6.13 8.22
C THR A 37 -4.64 -5.65 7.48
N ALA A 38 -4.02 -4.60 8.03
CA ALA A 38 -2.73 -4.10 7.56
C ALA A 38 -1.60 -5.15 7.72
N GLU A 39 -1.68 -6.01 8.74
CA GLU A 39 -0.70 -7.07 9.01
C GLU A 39 -0.77 -8.20 7.98
N GLU A 40 -1.98 -8.57 7.56
CA GLU A 40 -2.19 -9.51 6.46
C GLU A 40 -1.64 -8.95 5.15
N TYR A 41 -1.93 -7.68 4.86
CA TYR A 41 -1.41 -7.02 3.66
C TYR A 41 0.13 -6.94 3.67
N TYR A 42 0.74 -6.59 4.80
CA TYR A 42 2.20 -6.61 4.97
C TYR A 42 2.77 -8.00 4.68
N SER A 43 2.16 -9.03 5.25
CA SER A 43 2.57 -10.42 5.05
C SER A 43 2.43 -10.84 3.58
N PHE A 44 1.38 -10.39 2.91
CA PHE A 44 1.16 -10.63 1.48
C PHE A 44 2.25 -9.98 0.62
N LEU A 45 2.61 -8.71 0.87
CA LEU A 45 3.67 -8.02 0.13
C LEU A 45 5.02 -8.75 0.21
N ILE A 46 5.37 -9.29 1.39
CA ILE A 46 6.61 -10.04 1.57
C ILE A 46 6.52 -11.43 0.93
N LYS A 47 5.44 -12.17 1.17
CA LYS A 47 5.37 -13.58 0.75
C LYS A 47 5.05 -13.75 -0.73
N SER A 48 4.20 -12.89 -1.27
CA SER A 48 3.72 -13.01 -2.65
C SER A 48 4.53 -12.18 -3.62
N PHE A 49 4.88 -10.94 -3.27
CA PHE A 49 5.66 -10.06 -4.13
C PHE A 49 7.15 -10.02 -3.78
N GLN A 50 7.57 -10.70 -2.70
CA GLN A 50 8.98 -10.78 -2.29
C GLN A 50 9.63 -9.41 -2.08
N LEU A 51 8.82 -8.42 -1.68
CA LEU A 51 9.34 -7.08 -1.39
C LEU A 51 10.22 -7.08 -0.14
N SER A 52 11.17 -6.15 -0.11
CA SER A 52 11.93 -5.89 1.10
C SER A 52 11.02 -5.47 2.26
N GLU A 53 11.39 -5.85 3.50
CA GLU A 53 10.60 -5.49 4.69
C GLU A 53 10.43 -3.97 4.83
N LYS A 54 11.47 -3.19 4.50
CA LYS A 54 11.41 -1.72 4.50
C LYS A 54 10.30 -1.22 3.59
N THR A 55 10.25 -1.72 2.36
CA THR A 55 9.25 -1.33 1.36
C THR A 55 7.85 -1.80 1.75
N ALA A 56 7.70 -3.07 2.13
CA ALA A 56 6.42 -3.62 2.55
C ALA A 56 5.82 -2.84 3.73
N LEU A 57 6.66 -2.48 4.71
CA LEU A 57 6.26 -1.67 5.85
C LEU A 57 5.86 -0.25 5.46
N ALA A 58 6.61 0.39 4.56
CA ALA A 58 6.32 1.75 4.08
C ALA A 58 4.97 1.80 3.35
N ILE A 59 4.73 0.88 2.43
CA ILE A 59 3.45 0.75 1.69
C ILE A 59 2.30 0.51 2.65
N THR A 60 2.46 -0.45 3.57
CA THR A 60 1.41 -0.81 4.54
C THR A 60 1.06 0.36 5.44
N LYS A 61 2.05 1.07 5.98
CA LYS A 61 1.84 2.25 6.83
C LYS A 61 1.13 3.36 6.08
N LEU A 62 1.54 3.63 4.83
CA LEU A 62 0.93 4.66 4.00
C LEU A 62 -0.58 4.41 3.83
N PHE A 63 -0.97 3.20 3.44
CA PHE A 63 -2.39 2.90 3.22
C PHE A 63 -3.18 2.78 4.52
N HIS A 64 -2.59 2.23 5.57
CA HIS A 64 -3.24 2.17 6.88
C HIS A 64 -3.53 3.57 7.45
N GLN A 65 -2.59 4.51 7.30
CA GLN A 65 -2.80 5.91 7.69
C GLN A 65 -3.84 6.58 6.80
N TRP A 66 -3.77 6.35 5.48
CA TRP A 66 -4.74 6.91 4.53
C TRP A 66 -6.16 6.43 4.82
N THR A 67 -6.40 5.13 5.05
CA THR A 67 -7.74 4.63 5.37
C THR A 67 -8.25 5.18 6.69
N LYS A 68 -7.39 5.23 7.73
CA LYS A 68 -7.74 5.82 9.02
C LYS A 68 -8.18 7.28 8.88
N TYR A 69 -7.40 8.10 8.15
CA TYR A 69 -7.72 9.51 7.95
C TYR A 69 -9.05 9.72 7.20
N ASN A 70 -9.32 8.93 6.17
CA ASN A 70 -10.55 9.07 5.38
C ASN A 70 -11.80 8.55 6.12
N ILE A 71 -11.66 7.52 6.94
CA ILE A 71 -12.77 7.03 7.79
C ILE A 71 -13.07 8.06 8.90
N ASP A 72 -12.05 8.54 9.61
CA ASP A 72 -12.19 9.51 10.69
C ASP A 72 -12.79 10.84 10.18
N ALA A 73 -12.35 11.32 9.00
CA ALA A 73 -12.88 12.52 8.36
C ALA A 73 -14.36 12.36 7.93
N THR A 74 -14.82 11.15 7.64
CA THR A 74 -16.22 10.88 7.29
C THR A 74 -17.13 10.91 8.52
N ILE A 75 -16.59 10.56 9.70
CA ILE A 75 -17.33 10.58 10.97
C ILE A 75 -17.50 12.01 11.49
N ASP A 76 -16.49 12.87 11.36
CA ASP A 76 -16.58 14.28 11.80
C ASP A 76 -17.45 15.17 10.88
N ASN A 77 -17.53 14.87 9.58
CA ASN A 77 -18.39 15.61 8.65
C ASN A 77 -19.90 15.31 8.79
N ASN A 78 -20.29 14.27 9.53
CA ASN A 78 -21.70 13.93 9.79
C ASN A 78 -22.25 14.50 11.11
N LYS A 79 -21.51 15.39 11.78
CA LYS A 79 -21.92 16.03 13.05
C LYS A 79 -22.57 17.42 12.90
N TYR A 80 -22.84 17.89 11.68
CA TYR A 80 -23.41 19.22 11.41
C TYR A 80 -24.67 19.13 10.56
#